data_AF-A0A977KWT4-F1
#
_entry.id   AF-A0A977KWT4-F1
#
_cell.length_a   1.000
_cell.length_b   1.000
_cell.length_c   1.000
_cell.angle_alpha   90.00
_cell.angle_beta   90.00
_cell.angle_gamma   90.00
#
_symmetry.space_group_name_H-M   'P 1'
#
loop_
_entity.id
_entity.type
_entity.pdbx_description
1 polymer ?
#
loop_
_entity_poly.entity_id
_entity_poly.type
_entity_poly.pdbx_seq_one_letter_code
_entity_poly.pdbx_strand_id
1 'polypeptide(L)'
;MLAEAKNRVDGSRAKEIQTSIDLFSYGFGLRTISVCDLFSLIKAGQNVITKEEIEEIKQRYIRSSQEKYSGYEGLGDLARQYGFGGLVNQVSSTVQASAETEIRRKILLEVKSRLEKEIDNVGDTTLSIEEVTHLWKDSENAFENAEELIFGSTPMKEGLTEVSKRFERELAIRDKNTTPILFILSDGEPTDGNPLPVIESLKSLGVVVISCFVTDQNIANPRVLFGQAEPHWNQGASLMFEMSSTVEDDSTFAKFLLRKNWVVHPNSKLFVQANHSVILEEFIRVALSPFEWVRPLVDKSCCNQGSTGNPY
;
A
#
# COMPACT_ATOMS: atom_id res chain seq x y z
N MET A 1 -2.92 9.08 8.34
CA MET A 1 -1.64 8.36 8.53
C MET A 1 -0.43 9.20 8.09
N LEU A 2 -0.25 9.52 6.80
CA LEU A 2 0.87 10.35 6.30
C LEU A 2 0.88 11.78 6.86
N ALA A 3 -0.29 12.37 7.13
CA ALA A 3 -0.41 13.68 7.76
C ALA A 3 0.09 13.72 9.23
N GLU A 4 -0.05 12.63 9.98
CA GLU A 4 0.50 12.52 11.34
C GLU A 4 2.01 12.28 11.34
N ALA A 5 2.51 11.52 10.34
CA ALA A 5 3.94 11.38 10.11
C ALA A 5 4.58 12.75 9.78
N LYS A 6 3.94 13.55 8.91
CA LYS A 6 4.38 14.91 8.58
C LYS A 6 4.49 15.82 9.81
N ASN A 7 3.44 15.89 10.64
CA ASN A 7 3.46 16.72 11.86
C ASN A 7 4.56 16.31 12.86
N ARG A 8 5.04 15.06 12.80
CA ARG A 8 6.13 14.55 13.64
C ARG A 8 7.51 14.80 13.02
N VAL A 9 7.62 14.83 11.70
CA VAL A 9 8.83 15.20 10.94
C VAL A 9 9.13 16.69 11.07
N ASP A 10 8.11 17.57 10.96
CA ASP A 10 8.30 19.02 11.10
C ASP A 10 8.83 19.42 12.49
N GLY A 11 8.50 18.66 13.54
CA GLY A 11 9.07 18.83 14.90
C GLY A 11 10.49 18.29 15.08
N SER A 12 11.04 17.55 14.11
CA SER A 12 12.39 16.96 14.17
C SER A 12 13.49 17.88 13.64
N ARG A 13 13.12 18.97 12.95
CA ARG A 13 14.05 19.95 12.36
C ARG A 13 14.95 20.67 13.38
N ALA A 14 14.70 20.51 14.67
CA ALA A 14 15.50 21.09 15.76
C ALA A 14 16.69 20.21 16.20
N LYS A 15 16.87 18.99 15.68
CA LYS A 15 18.05 18.14 15.94
C LYS A 15 18.43 17.35 14.68
N GLU A 16 19.64 17.59 14.18
CA GLU A 16 20.26 16.92 13.01
C GLU A 16 20.44 15.41 13.22
N ILE A 17 19.36 14.63 13.08
CA ILE A 17 19.45 13.20 12.76
C ILE A 17 18.48 12.97 11.60
N GLN A 18 19.02 13.02 10.39
CA GLN A 18 18.29 12.80 9.15
C GLN A 18 18.22 11.29 8.89
N THR A 19 17.33 10.58 9.61
CA THR A 19 16.93 9.23 9.20
C THR A 19 15.87 9.39 8.10
N SER A 20 16.29 9.48 6.84
CA SER A 20 15.34 9.40 5.74
C SER A 20 14.87 7.94 5.61
N ILE A 21 13.56 7.74 5.68
CA ILE A 21 12.96 6.47 5.30
C ILE A 21 12.76 6.53 3.79
N ASP A 22 13.43 5.64 3.07
CA ASP A 22 13.25 5.46 1.65
C ASP A 22 12.27 4.31 1.40
N LEU A 23 11.33 4.50 0.49
CA LEU A 23 10.29 3.54 0.15
C LEU A 23 10.26 3.32 -1.36
N PHE A 24 10.04 2.08 -1.75
CA PHE A 24 9.49 1.70 -3.05
C PHE A 24 8.30 0.78 -2.80
N SER A 25 7.38 0.68 -3.76
CA SER A 25 6.15 -0.08 -3.59
C SER A 25 5.83 -0.84 -4.86
N TYR A 26 5.44 -2.10 -4.74
CA TYR A 26 5.05 -2.94 -5.87
C TYR A 26 3.59 -3.35 -5.73
N GLY A 27 2.87 -3.27 -6.85
CA GLY A 27 1.55 -3.83 -7.02
C GLY A 27 1.66 -5.09 -7.87
N PHE A 28 1.04 -6.16 -7.40
CA PHE A 28 0.85 -7.38 -8.19
C PHE A 28 -0.64 -7.54 -8.45
N GLY A 29 -0.95 -8.22 -9.54
CA GLY A 29 -2.33 -8.49 -9.87
C GLY A 29 -3.09 -7.35 -10.49
N LEU A 30 -2.38 -6.40 -11.09
CA LEU A 30 -3.06 -5.41 -11.90
C LEU A 30 -3.69 -6.11 -13.11
N ARG A 31 -4.95 -5.81 -13.44
CA ARG A 31 -5.67 -6.51 -14.53
C ARG A 31 -5.03 -6.34 -15.90
N THR A 32 -4.20 -5.32 -16.04
CA THR A 32 -3.88 -4.72 -17.34
C THR A 32 -2.42 -4.40 -17.51
N ILE A 33 -1.65 -4.34 -16.43
CA ILE A 33 -0.19 -4.17 -16.43
C ILE A 33 0.37 -5.35 -15.62
N SER A 34 1.55 -5.86 -15.98
CA SER A 34 2.26 -6.86 -15.16
C SER A 34 2.62 -6.28 -13.78
N VAL A 35 3.34 -7.07 -12.97
CA VAL A 35 4.00 -6.55 -11.75
C VAL A 35 4.70 -5.24 -12.05
N CYS A 36 4.42 -4.18 -11.28
CA CYS A 36 5.02 -2.88 -11.50
C CYS A 36 5.31 -2.13 -10.19
N ASP A 37 6.29 -1.23 -10.26
CA ASP A 37 6.55 -0.21 -9.24
C ASP A 37 5.39 0.80 -9.25
N LEU A 38 4.63 0.84 -8.16
CA LEU A 38 3.46 1.71 -8.02
C LEU A 38 3.85 3.18 -8.05
N PHE A 39 5.01 3.57 -7.52
CA PHE A 39 5.41 4.98 -7.54
C PHE A 39 5.79 5.42 -8.95
N SER A 40 6.44 4.55 -9.71
CA SER A 40 6.69 4.78 -11.14
C SER A 40 5.39 4.84 -11.93
N LEU A 41 4.43 3.95 -11.65
CA LEU A 41 3.11 3.96 -12.27
C LEU A 41 2.37 5.28 -12.02
N ILE A 42 2.40 5.82 -10.80
CA ILE A 42 1.77 7.11 -10.48
C ILE A 42 2.41 8.24 -11.27
N LYS A 43 3.74 8.33 -11.25
CA LYS A 43 4.48 9.37 -11.97
C LYS A 43 4.20 9.31 -13.46
N ALA A 44 4.22 8.12 -14.05
CA ALA A 44 3.89 7.92 -15.45
C ALA A 44 2.43 8.30 -15.75
N GLY A 45 1.50 7.90 -14.87
CA GLY A 45 0.08 8.25 -14.99
C GLY A 45 -0.17 9.77 -14.97
N GLN A 46 0.53 10.51 -14.12
CA GLN A 46 0.46 11.97 -14.06
C GLN A 46 0.97 12.66 -15.34
N ASN A 47 1.94 12.06 -16.03
CA ASN A 47 2.47 12.58 -17.28
C ASN A 47 1.61 12.23 -18.49
N VAL A 48 0.98 11.04 -18.48
CA VAL A 48 0.28 10.48 -19.64
C VAL A 48 -1.20 10.83 -19.65
N ILE A 49 -1.84 10.93 -18.49
CA ILE A 49 -3.30 11.03 -18.37
C ILE A 49 -3.69 12.42 -17.90
N THR A 50 -4.15 13.27 -18.82
CA THR A 50 -4.70 14.59 -18.47
C THR A 50 -6.20 14.51 -18.13
N LYS A 51 -6.69 15.47 -17.36
CA LYS A 51 -8.13 15.56 -17.03
C LYS A 51 -8.97 15.78 -18.29
N GLU A 52 -8.44 16.56 -19.22
CA GLU A 52 -9.06 16.87 -20.51
C GLU A 52 -9.20 15.59 -21.35
N GLU A 53 -8.18 14.74 -21.40
CA GLU A 53 -8.21 13.49 -22.16
C GLU A 53 -9.20 12.47 -21.57
N ILE A 54 -9.28 12.39 -20.24
CA ILE A 54 -10.30 11.57 -19.55
C ILE A 54 -11.71 12.02 -19.98
N GLU A 55 -11.97 13.32 -19.96
CA GLU A 55 -13.29 13.86 -20.32
C GLU A 55 -13.59 13.66 -21.81
N GLU A 56 -12.61 13.82 -22.70
CA GLU A 56 -12.78 13.55 -24.13
C GLU A 56 -13.12 12.08 -24.42
N ILE A 57 -12.45 11.14 -23.76
CA ILE A 57 -12.75 9.70 -23.91
C ILE A 57 -14.15 9.40 -23.39
N LYS A 58 -14.52 9.98 -22.24
CA LYS A 58 -15.86 9.86 -21.65
C LYS A 58 -16.94 10.38 -22.60
N GLN A 59 -16.75 11.56 -23.18
CA GLN A 59 -17.69 12.16 -24.14
C GLN A 59 -17.81 11.34 -25.43
N ARG A 60 -16.69 10.84 -25.98
CA ARG A 60 -16.70 9.93 -27.15
C ARG A 60 -17.48 8.66 -26.86
N TYR A 61 -17.31 8.08 -25.68
CA TYR A 61 -18.05 6.89 -25.28
C TYR A 61 -19.55 7.15 -25.19
N ILE A 62 -19.95 8.22 -24.49
CA ILE A 62 -21.36 8.63 -24.37
C ILE A 62 -21.99 8.78 -25.75
N ARG A 63 -21.31 9.48 -26.67
CA ARG A 63 -21.78 9.67 -28.05
C ARG A 63 -21.92 8.35 -28.81
N SER A 64 -20.90 7.51 -28.78
CA SER A 64 -20.91 6.21 -29.48
C SER A 64 -21.99 5.25 -28.97
N SER A 65 -22.28 5.30 -27.67
CA SER A 65 -23.37 4.53 -27.07
C SER A 65 -24.72 5.07 -27.53
N GLN A 66 -24.92 6.39 -27.50
CA GLN A 66 -26.15 7.01 -27.99
C GLN A 66 -26.45 6.66 -29.46
N GLU A 67 -25.45 6.73 -30.34
CA GLU A 67 -25.57 6.35 -31.76
C GLU A 67 -25.91 4.86 -31.96
N LYS A 68 -25.35 3.98 -31.12
CA LYS A 68 -25.60 2.53 -31.20
C LYS A 68 -27.02 2.14 -30.79
N TYR A 69 -27.66 2.93 -29.91
CA TYR A 69 -29.00 2.66 -29.39
C TYR A 69 -30.12 3.52 -30.01
N SER A 70 -29.79 4.56 -30.78
CA SER A 70 -30.79 5.41 -31.45
C SER A 70 -31.50 4.72 -32.63
N GLY A 71 -31.00 3.59 -33.13
CA GLY A 71 -31.59 2.83 -34.25
C GLY A 71 -32.65 1.79 -33.86
N TYR A 72 -32.94 1.60 -32.58
CA TYR A 72 -33.94 0.64 -32.08
C TYR A 72 -35.16 1.39 -31.55
N GLU A 73 -36.21 1.51 -32.37
CA GLU A 73 -37.46 2.26 -32.08
C GLU A 73 -38.22 1.80 -30.81
N GLY A 74 -37.84 0.69 -30.17
CA GLY A 74 -38.45 0.19 -28.92
C GLY A 74 -37.60 0.35 -27.66
N LEU A 75 -36.35 0.81 -27.77
CA LEU A 75 -35.41 0.92 -26.64
C LEU A 75 -35.15 2.36 -26.18
N GLY A 76 -35.79 3.35 -26.80
CA GLY A 76 -35.67 4.77 -26.40
C GLY A 76 -36.04 5.04 -24.94
N ASP A 77 -37.01 4.28 -24.40
CA ASP A 77 -37.38 4.36 -22.98
C ASP A 77 -36.39 3.63 -22.06
N LEU A 78 -35.73 2.56 -22.55
CA LEU A 78 -34.67 1.87 -21.83
C LEU A 78 -33.38 2.71 -21.80
N ALA A 79 -33.03 3.43 -22.87
CA ALA A 79 -31.91 4.38 -22.86
C ALA A 79 -32.13 5.55 -21.88
N ARG A 80 -33.39 5.97 -21.66
CA ARG A 80 -33.75 6.92 -20.59
C ARG A 80 -33.71 6.28 -19.20
N GLN A 81 -34.15 5.04 -19.06
CA GLN A 81 -34.15 4.29 -17.80
C GLN A 81 -32.73 3.89 -17.34
N TYR A 82 -31.79 3.70 -18.28
CA TYR A 82 -30.38 3.40 -18.03
C TYR A 82 -29.47 4.64 -17.89
N GLY A 83 -30.03 5.86 -17.84
CA GLY A 83 -29.28 7.04 -17.41
C GLY A 83 -28.37 7.70 -18.45
N PHE A 84 -28.54 7.41 -19.75
CA PHE A 84 -27.65 7.94 -20.80
C PHE A 84 -28.14 9.23 -21.47
N GLY A 85 -29.32 9.74 -21.08
CA GLY A 85 -29.96 10.91 -21.70
C GLY A 85 -29.94 12.22 -20.91
N GLY A 86 -29.57 12.20 -19.62
CA GLY A 86 -29.51 13.39 -18.79
C GLY A 86 -29.43 13.05 -17.31
N LEU A 87 -28.68 13.87 -16.56
CA LEU A 87 -28.49 13.88 -15.10
C LEU A 87 -27.51 12.84 -14.52
N VAL A 88 -26.35 13.38 -14.14
CA VAL A 88 -25.42 12.85 -13.12
C VAL A 88 -26.04 12.78 -11.71
N ASN A 89 -27.30 13.20 -11.50
CA ASN A 89 -27.83 13.39 -10.15
C ASN A 89 -28.99 12.46 -9.74
N GLN A 90 -29.50 11.56 -10.60
CA GLN A 90 -30.73 10.84 -10.25
C GLN A 90 -30.96 9.50 -10.98
N VAL A 91 -30.03 8.54 -10.84
CA VAL A 91 -30.23 7.13 -11.21
C VAL A 91 -29.67 6.23 -10.10
N SER A 92 -30.20 5.02 -9.94
CA SER A 92 -29.76 4.07 -8.92
C SER A 92 -28.26 3.77 -9.02
N SER A 93 -27.58 3.71 -7.86
CA SER A 93 -26.12 3.59 -7.73
C SER A 93 -25.50 2.43 -8.52
N THR A 94 -26.26 1.36 -8.75
CA THR A 94 -25.78 0.14 -9.41
C THR A 94 -25.56 0.30 -10.93
N VAL A 95 -26.41 1.09 -11.62
CA VAL A 95 -26.28 1.29 -13.07
C VAL A 95 -25.13 2.26 -13.38
N GLN A 96 -24.97 3.28 -12.53
CA GLN A 96 -23.90 4.26 -12.64
C GLN A 96 -22.51 3.61 -12.48
N ALA A 97 -22.36 2.70 -11.52
CA ALA A 97 -21.12 1.98 -11.29
C ALA A 97 -20.67 1.17 -12.52
N SER A 98 -21.57 0.39 -13.14
CA SER A 98 -21.23 -0.46 -14.29
C SER A 98 -20.84 0.32 -15.54
N ALA A 99 -21.50 1.45 -15.80
CA ALA A 99 -21.14 2.33 -16.93
C ALA A 99 -19.78 3.02 -16.70
N GLU A 100 -19.51 3.42 -15.45
CA GLU A 100 -18.23 4.01 -15.05
C GLU A 100 -17.08 3.00 -15.21
N THR A 101 -17.28 1.75 -14.81
CA THR A 101 -16.32 0.65 -15.00
C THR A 101 -15.91 0.49 -16.47
N GLU A 102 -16.87 0.44 -17.39
CA GLU A 102 -16.55 0.25 -18.82
C GLU A 102 -15.83 1.46 -19.42
N ILE A 103 -16.15 2.68 -18.98
CA ILE A 103 -15.43 3.90 -19.37
C ILE A 103 -13.99 3.84 -18.89
N ARG A 104 -13.75 3.50 -17.61
CA ARG A 104 -12.41 3.37 -17.02
C ARG A 104 -11.58 2.33 -17.75
N ARG A 105 -12.15 1.15 -18.03
CA ARG A 105 -11.50 0.09 -18.80
C ARG A 105 -11.07 0.56 -20.18
N LYS A 106 -11.90 1.33 -20.88
CA LYS A 106 -11.58 1.88 -22.20
C LYS A 106 -10.52 2.96 -22.17
N ILE A 107 -10.60 3.89 -21.21
CA ILE A 107 -9.55 4.89 -20.99
C ILE A 107 -8.23 4.16 -20.83
N LEU A 108 -8.19 3.19 -19.93
CA LEU A 108 -6.97 2.46 -19.66
C LEU A 108 -6.43 1.72 -20.89
N LEU A 109 -7.27 1.04 -21.67
CA LEU A 109 -6.83 0.38 -22.91
C LEU A 109 -6.22 1.37 -23.92
N GLU A 110 -6.76 2.59 -24.00
CA GLU A 110 -6.27 3.65 -24.89
C GLU A 110 -4.95 4.27 -24.41
N VAL A 111 -4.76 4.43 -23.09
CA VAL A 111 -3.51 4.97 -22.53
C VAL A 111 -2.48 3.89 -22.21
N LYS A 112 -2.84 2.59 -22.19
CA LYS A 112 -1.97 1.49 -21.74
C LYS A 112 -0.59 1.52 -22.41
N SER A 113 -0.53 1.56 -23.73
CA SER A 113 0.74 1.52 -24.46
C SER A 113 1.62 2.76 -24.20
N ARG A 114 0.99 3.93 -24.01
CA ARG A 114 1.69 5.15 -23.61
C ARG A 114 2.19 5.07 -22.17
N LEU A 115 1.38 4.50 -21.29
CA LEU A 115 1.69 4.32 -19.89
C LEU A 115 2.83 3.32 -19.69
N GLU A 116 2.81 2.18 -20.39
CA GLU A 116 3.92 1.20 -20.37
C GLU A 116 5.23 1.85 -20.84
N LYS A 117 5.19 2.59 -21.95
CA LYS A 117 6.37 3.31 -22.46
C LYS A 117 6.86 4.36 -21.46
N GLU A 118 5.95 5.06 -20.80
CA GLU A 118 6.33 6.09 -19.83
C GLU A 118 6.85 5.46 -18.53
N ILE A 119 6.34 4.31 -18.09
CA ILE A 119 6.89 3.55 -16.96
C ILE A 119 8.34 3.16 -17.27
N ASP A 120 8.62 2.67 -18.48
CA ASP A 120 9.99 2.35 -18.90
C ASP A 120 10.91 3.58 -18.90
N ASN A 121 10.39 4.75 -19.29
CA ASN A 121 11.14 6.01 -19.25
C ASN A 121 11.41 6.50 -17.82
N VAL A 122 10.43 6.37 -16.92
CA VAL A 122 10.54 6.77 -15.51
C VAL A 122 11.50 5.84 -14.78
N GLY A 123 11.47 4.54 -15.10
CA GLY A 123 12.28 3.52 -14.45
C GLY A 123 11.86 3.25 -13.00
N ASP A 124 12.75 2.62 -12.24
CA ASP A 124 12.57 2.31 -10.81
C ASP A 124 12.46 3.60 -9.97
N THR A 125 11.42 3.73 -9.14
CA THR A 125 11.21 4.90 -8.28
C THR A 125 11.34 4.56 -6.80
N THR A 126 12.32 5.17 -6.14
CA THR A 126 12.45 5.15 -4.67
C THR A 126 12.24 6.58 -4.16
N LEU A 127 11.44 6.73 -3.10
CA LEU A 127 11.01 8.02 -2.57
C LEU A 127 11.18 8.09 -1.07
N SER A 128 11.49 9.27 -0.53
CA SER A 128 11.41 9.52 0.90
C SER A 128 9.95 9.47 1.39
N ILE A 129 9.72 9.29 2.69
CA ILE A 129 8.36 9.34 3.26
C ILE A 129 7.64 10.68 3.00
N GLU A 130 8.39 11.78 2.97
CA GLU A 130 7.86 13.11 2.60
C GLU A 130 7.43 13.13 1.14
N GLU A 131 8.28 12.63 0.24
CA GLU A 131 7.97 12.54 -1.19
C GLU A 131 6.78 11.63 -1.47
N VAL A 132 6.67 10.48 -0.78
CA VAL A 132 5.48 9.61 -0.85
C VAL A 132 4.24 10.36 -0.38
N THR A 133 4.34 11.14 0.70
CA THR A 133 3.21 11.95 1.19
C THR A 133 2.75 12.99 0.17
N HIS A 134 3.69 13.64 -0.51
CA HIS A 134 3.40 14.59 -1.57
C HIS A 134 2.77 13.91 -2.78
N LEU A 135 3.41 12.86 -3.29
CA LEU A 135 2.92 12.06 -4.41
C LEU A 135 1.49 11.56 -4.14
N TRP A 136 1.23 11.06 -2.92
CA TRP A 136 -0.08 10.53 -2.56
C TRP A 136 -1.17 11.60 -2.60
N LYS A 137 -0.92 12.78 -2.00
CA LYS A 137 -1.89 13.90 -2.00
C LYS A 137 -2.22 14.37 -3.40
N ASP A 138 -1.22 14.45 -4.26
CA ASP A 138 -1.40 14.87 -5.65
C ASP A 138 -2.11 13.76 -6.48
N SER A 139 -2.06 12.51 -5.99
CA SER A 139 -2.67 11.33 -6.61
C SER A 139 -4.05 10.93 -6.05
N GLU A 140 -4.61 11.64 -5.05
CA GLU A 140 -5.92 11.29 -4.46
C GLU A 140 -7.01 11.15 -5.54
N ASN A 141 -6.95 11.97 -6.59
CA ASN A 141 -7.86 11.85 -7.75
C ASN A 141 -7.51 10.71 -8.73
N ALA A 142 -6.26 10.26 -8.76
CA ALA A 142 -5.80 9.20 -9.67
C ALA A 142 -6.12 7.79 -9.13
N PHE A 143 -6.08 7.59 -7.81
CA PHE A 143 -6.29 6.29 -7.17
C PHE A 143 -7.71 5.94 -6.77
N GLU A 144 -8.58 6.92 -6.51
CA GLU A 144 -10.04 6.66 -6.38
C GLU A 144 -10.61 5.98 -7.65
N ASN A 145 -9.88 6.10 -8.77
CA ASN A 145 -10.18 5.47 -10.06
C ASN A 145 -9.40 4.17 -10.34
N ALA A 146 -8.48 3.76 -9.46
CA ALA A 146 -7.55 2.65 -9.68
C ALA A 146 -8.01 1.31 -9.11
N GLU A 147 -9.12 1.27 -8.37
CA GLU A 147 -9.63 0.04 -7.74
C GLU A 147 -9.83 -1.10 -8.77
N GLU A 148 -10.34 -0.78 -9.95
CA GLU A 148 -10.49 -1.74 -11.06
C GLU A 148 -9.19 -2.06 -11.81
N LEU A 149 -8.15 -1.25 -11.62
CA LEU A 149 -6.80 -1.50 -12.12
C LEU A 149 -6.10 -2.57 -11.28
N ILE A 150 -6.47 -2.70 -9.99
CA ILE A 150 -5.68 -3.40 -8.98
C ILE A 150 -6.14 -4.85 -8.72
N PHE A 151 -7.35 -5.24 -9.12
CA PHE A 151 -7.91 -6.55 -8.76
C PHE A 151 -7.99 -7.58 -9.91
N GLY A 152 -6.85 -8.12 -10.31
CA GLY A 152 -6.65 -9.22 -11.27
C GLY A 152 -6.20 -10.53 -10.61
N SER A 153 -5.30 -11.30 -11.26
CA SER A 153 -4.66 -12.50 -10.67
C SER A 153 -3.71 -12.12 -9.55
N THR A 154 -3.18 -13.04 -8.73
CA THR A 154 -2.20 -12.70 -7.68
C THR A 154 -0.84 -13.34 -8.01
N PRO A 155 -0.08 -12.82 -8.99
CA PRO A 155 1.23 -13.34 -9.38
C PRO A 155 2.30 -12.97 -8.32
N MET A 156 2.15 -13.54 -7.13
CA MET A 156 2.93 -13.20 -5.95
C MET A 156 4.40 -13.60 -6.11
N LYS A 157 4.70 -14.75 -6.73
CA LYS A 157 6.08 -15.19 -6.91
C LYS A 157 6.84 -14.27 -7.86
N GLU A 158 6.23 -13.89 -8.98
CA GLU A 158 6.76 -12.90 -9.92
C GLU A 158 6.94 -11.55 -9.22
N GLY A 159 5.91 -11.11 -8.49
CA GLY A 159 5.93 -9.89 -7.69
C GLY A 159 7.12 -9.80 -6.75
N LEU A 160 7.30 -10.86 -5.94
CA LEU A 160 8.40 -10.96 -4.99
C LEU A 160 9.75 -11.13 -5.67
N THR A 161 9.81 -11.73 -6.86
CA THR A 161 11.04 -11.85 -7.63
C THR A 161 11.54 -10.47 -8.06
N GLU A 162 10.65 -9.60 -8.54
CA GLU A 162 11.01 -8.23 -8.89
C GLU A 162 11.39 -7.40 -7.66
N VAL A 163 10.66 -7.55 -6.55
CA VAL A 163 11.02 -6.94 -5.26
C VAL A 163 12.40 -7.40 -4.79
N SER A 164 12.75 -8.69 -4.93
CA SER A 164 14.07 -9.22 -4.57
C SER A 164 15.17 -8.56 -5.38
N LYS A 165 15.02 -8.51 -6.71
CA LYS A 165 15.97 -7.82 -7.59
C LYS A 165 16.09 -6.33 -7.22
N ARG A 166 14.99 -5.68 -6.84
CA ARG A 166 15.00 -4.28 -6.40
C ARG A 166 15.80 -4.12 -5.12
N PHE A 167 15.55 -4.93 -4.10
CA PHE A 167 16.35 -4.92 -2.86
C PHE A 167 17.84 -5.12 -3.13
N GLU A 168 18.23 -6.05 -4.00
CA GLU A 168 19.64 -6.25 -4.36
C GLU A 168 20.30 -4.97 -4.91
N ARG A 169 19.63 -4.28 -5.84
CA ARG A 169 20.12 -3.00 -6.41
C ARG A 169 20.20 -1.91 -5.36
N GLU A 170 19.13 -1.77 -4.57
CA GLU A 170 18.94 -0.75 -3.55
C GLU A 170 19.94 -0.91 -2.39
N LEU A 171 20.22 -2.14 -1.97
CA LEU A 171 21.18 -2.42 -0.89
C LEU A 171 22.64 -2.34 -1.35
N ALA A 172 22.92 -2.57 -2.63
CA ALA A 172 24.28 -2.44 -3.17
C ALA A 172 24.86 -1.01 -3.05
N ILE A 173 23.99 0.00 -3.04
CA ILE A 173 24.38 1.42 -2.99
C ILE A 173 24.17 2.07 -1.61
N ARG A 174 23.50 1.38 -0.68
CA ARG A 174 23.18 1.92 0.64
C ARG A 174 24.22 1.58 1.70
N ASP A 175 24.20 2.34 2.78
CA ASP A 175 25.03 2.08 3.95
C ASP A 175 24.70 0.73 4.57
N LYS A 176 25.72 0.02 5.07
CA LYS A 176 25.59 -1.31 5.67
C LYS A 176 24.73 -1.33 6.94
N ASN A 177 24.50 -0.19 7.58
CA ASN A 177 23.62 -0.07 8.74
C ASN A 177 22.16 0.19 8.34
N THR A 178 21.85 0.23 7.04
CA THR A 178 20.48 0.30 6.56
C THR A 178 19.73 -0.95 7.02
N THR A 179 18.53 -0.76 7.57
CA THR A 179 17.64 -1.85 7.96
C THR A 179 16.58 -2.03 6.87
N PRO A 180 16.75 -2.97 5.92
CA PRO A 180 15.74 -3.23 4.90
C PRO A 180 14.54 -3.96 5.49
N ILE A 181 13.34 -3.47 5.16
CA ILE A 181 12.07 -4.03 5.62
C ILE A 181 11.17 -4.22 4.41
N LEU A 182 10.64 -5.43 4.25
CA LEU A 182 9.59 -5.74 3.29
C LEU A 182 8.28 -5.92 4.04
N PHE A 183 7.30 -5.06 3.78
CA PHE A 183 5.94 -5.21 4.27
C PHE A 183 5.06 -5.79 3.16
N ILE A 184 4.45 -6.96 3.41
CA ILE A 184 3.59 -7.66 2.45
C ILE A 184 2.15 -7.58 2.94
N LEU A 185 1.25 -7.09 2.09
CA LEU A 185 -0.20 -7.08 2.31
C LEU A 185 -0.86 -7.93 1.23
N SER A 186 -1.52 -9.03 1.60
CA SER A 186 -2.13 -9.96 0.63
C SER A 186 -3.16 -10.87 1.31
N ASP A 187 -4.05 -11.45 0.52
CA ASP A 187 -4.90 -12.58 0.85
C ASP A 187 -4.15 -13.93 0.87
N GLY A 188 -2.85 -13.97 0.56
CA GLY A 188 -2.01 -15.15 0.69
C GLY A 188 -2.19 -16.21 -0.40
N GLU A 189 -2.89 -15.94 -1.49
CA GLU A 189 -3.19 -16.93 -2.53
C GLU A 189 -2.36 -16.69 -3.82
N PRO A 190 -1.13 -17.22 -3.94
CA PRO A 190 -0.32 -17.04 -5.14
C PRO A 190 -0.91 -17.81 -6.34
N THR A 191 -0.94 -17.18 -7.52
CA THR A 191 -1.44 -17.80 -8.77
C THR A 191 -0.33 -18.32 -9.69
N ASP A 192 0.93 -18.15 -9.33
CA ASP A 192 2.11 -18.37 -10.19
C ASP A 192 3.19 -19.25 -9.55
N GLY A 193 2.82 -20.01 -8.52
CA GLY A 193 3.64 -21.02 -7.86
C GLY A 193 4.10 -20.62 -6.45
N ASN A 194 5.08 -21.35 -5.92
CA ASN A 194 5.55 -21.16 -4.53
C ASN A 194 6.50 -19.94 -4.41
N PRO A 195 6.15 -18.91 -3.61
CA PRO A 195 7.00 -17.74 -3.39
C PRO A 195 8.09 -17.93 -2.33
N LEU A 196 8.02 -18.98 -1.50
CA LEU A 196 8.91 -19.17 -0.34
C LEU A 196 10.41 -19.13 -0.68
N PRO A 197 10.91 -19.75 -1.78
CA PRO A 197 12.34 -19.66 -2.11
C PRO A 197 12.83 -18.23 -2.34
N VAL A 198 11.98 -17.36 -2.88
CA VAL A 198 12.31 -15.94 -3.10
C VAL A 198 12.37 -15.20 -1.78
N ILE A 199 11.43 -15.48 -0.87
CA ILE A 199 11.42 -14.92 0.47
C ILE A 199 12.63 -15.34 1.30
N GLU A 200 13.04 -16.60 1.22
CA GLU A 200 14.27 -17.04 1.91
C GLU A 200 15.52 -16.35 1.34
N SER A 201 15.53 -16.07 0.04
CA SER A 201 16.59 -15.27 -0.59
C SER A 201 16.58 -13.83 -0.05
N LEU A 202 15.43 -13.17 0.04
CA LEU A 202 15.27 -11.86 0.65
C LEU A 202 15.74 -11.82 2.11
N LYS A 203 15.34 -12.81 2.93
CA LYS A 203 15.80 -12.92 4.32
C LYS A 203 17.32 -13.10 4.41
N SER A 204 17.92 -13.87 3.50
CA SER A 204 19.37 -14.03 3.44
C SER A 204 20.14 -12.75 3.10
N LEU A 205 19.47 -11.78 2.45
CA LEU A 205 19.99 -10.43 2.22
C LEU A 205 19.85 -9.52 3.46
N GLY A 206 19.31 -10.03 4.57
CA GLY A 206 19.05 -9.25 5.79
C GLY A 206 17.74 -8.49 5.78
N VAL A 207 16.85 -8.74 4.80
CA VAL A 207 15.53 -8.10 4.74
C VAL A 207 14.61 -8.67 5.83
N VAL A 208 14.07 -7.80 6.67
CA VAL A 208 13.02 -8.16 7.64
C VAL A 208 11.69 -8.23 6.92
N VAL A 209 11.09 -9.42 6.86
CA VAL A 209 9.80 -9.64 6.18
C VAL A 209 8.67 -9.56 7.20
N ILE A 210 7.76 -8.62 7.00
CA ILE A 210 6.55 -8.41 7.78
C ILE A 210 5.36 -8.75 6.89
N SER A 211 4.51 -9.68 7.33
CA SER A 211 3.38 -10.17 6.54
C SER A 211 2.05 -9.83 7.19
N CYS A 212 1.13 -9.25 6.43
CA CYS A 212 -0.24 -8.98 6.84
C CYS A 212 -1.20 -9.73 5.92
N PHE A 213 -1.85 -10.76 6.46
CA PHE A 213 -2.88 -11.53 5.77
C PHE A 213 -4.24 -10.84 5.91
N VAL A 214 -4.85 -10.45 4.80
CA VAL A 214 -6.16 -9.80 4.78
C VAL A 214 -7.25 -10.86 4.66
N THR A 215 -8.25 -10.80 5.53
CA THR A 215 -9.35 -11.77 5.53
C THR A 215 -10.66 -11.13 5.97
N ASP A 216 -11.77 -11.70 5.50
CA ASP A 216 -13.12 -11.37 5.94
C ASP A 216 -13.54 -12.15 7.20
N GLN A 217 -12.73 -13.13 7.61
CA GLN A 217 -13.02 -13.96 8.77
C GLN A 217 -12.87 -13.18 10.08
N ASN A 218 -13.68 -13.53 11.08
CA ASN A 218 -13.57 -12.93 12.41
C ASN A 218 -12.31 -13.42 13.11
N ILE A 219 -11.46 -12.47 13.51
CA ILE A 219 -10.21 -12.75 14.21
C ILE A 219 -10.43 -12.54 15.70
N ALA A 220 -10.36 -13.63 16.47
CA ALA A 220 -10.61 -13.57 17.92
C ALA A 220 -9.59 -12.70 18.66
N ASN A 221 -8.30 -12.82 18.30
CA ASN A 221 -7.19 -12.15 18.98
C ASN A 221 -6.22 -11.49 17.98
N PRO A 222 -6.55 -10.31 17.44
CA PRO A 222 -5.74 -9.68 16.40
C PRO A 222 -4.42 -9.07 16.90
N ARG A 223 -4.19 -9.00 18.22
CA ARG A 223 -2.98 -8.45 18.85
C ARG A 223 -2.08 -9.52 19.48
N VAL A 224 -2.00 -10.68 18.85
CA VAL A 224 -1.16 -11.79 19.29
C VAL A 224 -0.24 -12.18 18.14
N LEU A 225 1.07 -12.18 18.39
CA LEU A 225 2.03 -12.81 17.49
C LEU A 225 2.24 -14.25 17.94
N PHE A 226 2.10 -15.16 16.99
CA PHE A 226 2.27 -16.60 17.21
C PHE A 226 3.67 -17.03 16.80
N GLY A 227 4.24 -17.98 17.54
CA GLY A 227 5.51 -18.62 17.18
C GLY A 227 5.36 -19.85 16.29
N GLN A 228 4.13 -20.34 16.11
CA GLN A 228 3.78 -21.47 15.25
C GLN A 228 2.49 -21.16 14.50
N ALA A 229 2.33 -21.77 13.33
CA ALA A 229 1.07 -21.68 12.59
C ALA A 229 -0.03 -22.40 13.36
N GLU A 230 -1.22 -21.79 13.44
CA GLU A 230 -2.35 -22.44 14.08
C GLU A 230 -2.99 -23.49 13.16
N PRO A 231 -3.42 -24.66 13.69
CA PRO A 231 -3.95 -25.76 12.88
C PRO A 231 -5.19 -25.43 12.03
N HIS A 232 -5.93 -24.37 12.39
CA HIS A 232 -7.16 -23.96 11.73
C HIS A 232 -6.94 -22.89 10.65
N TRP A 233 -5.70 -22.40 10.47
CA TRP A 233 -5.41 -21.42 9.43
C TRP A 233 -5.54 -22.03 8.05
N ASN A 234 -6.07 -21.25 7.12
CA ASN A 234 -6.11 -21.65 5.72
C ASN A 234 -4.69 -21.63 5.12
N GLN A 235 -4.58 -22.09 3.87
CA GLN A 235 -3.29 -22.15 3.18
C GLN A 235 -2.65 -20.77 3.02
N GLY A 236 -3.43 -19.73 2.72
CA GLY A 236 -2.90 -18.37 2.53
C GLY A 236 -2.33 -17.76 3.80
N ALA A 237 -3.03 -17.89 4.93
CA ALA A 237 -2.53 -17.44 6.23
C ALA A 237 -1.27 -18.21 6.65
N SER A 238 -1.26 -19.53 6.44
CA SER A 238 -0.10 -20.38 6.74
C SER A 238 1.12 -20.00 5.89
N LEU A 239 0.92 -19.74 4.60
CA LEU A 239 1.96 -19.29 3.68
C LEU A 239 2.52 -17.93 4.11
N MET A 240 1.65 -16.94 4.34
CA MET A 240 2.05 -15.59 4.75
C MET A 240 2.79 -15.59 6.10
N PHE A 241 2.37 -16.46 7.03
CA PHE A 241 3.07 -16.73 8.27
C PHE A 241 4.47 -17.32 8.01
N GLU A 242 4.57 -18.33 7.15
CA GLU A 242 5.87 -18.94 6.81
C GLU A 242 6.84 -17.91 6.21
N MET A 243 6.33 -17.03 5.34
CA MET A 243 7.09 -15.97 4.70
C MET A 243 7.64 -14.93 5.68
N SER A 244 6.94 -14.65 6.78
CA SER A 244 7.38 -13.63 7.75
C SER A 244 8.65 -14.01 8.52
N SER A 245 9.40 -12.99 8.93
CA SER A 245 10.59 -13.13 9.78
C SER A 245 10.22 -13.35 11.24
N THR A 246 11.05 -14.08 11.97
CA THR A 246 10.93 -14.22 13.42
C THR A 246 11.29 -12.90 14.12
N VAL A 247 10.55 -12.57 15.17
CA VAL A 247 10.82 -11.45 16.08
C VAL A 247 11.91 -11.87 17.05
N GLU A 248 13.01 -11.12 17.07
CA GLU A 248 14.00 -11.26 18.14
C GLU A 248 13.51 -10.53 19.40
N ASP A 249 13.66 -11.17 20.58
CA ASP A 249 13.10 -10.69 21.85
C ASP A 249 13.53 -9.25 22.21
N ASP A 250 14.77 -8.87 21.89
CA ASP A 250 15.33 -7.54 22.18
C ASP A 250 15.24 -6.55 21.01
N SER A 251 14.59 -6.94 19.90
CA SER A 251 14.43 -6.08 18.73
C SER A 251 13.58 -4.83 19.02
N THR A 252 13.75 -3.80 18.18
CA THR A 252 12.87 -2.62 18.19
C THR A 252 11.41 -3.00 17.95
N PHE A 253 11.16 -4.02 17.13
CA PHE A 253 9.84 -4.55 16.85
C PHE A 253 9.18 -5.13 18.11
N ALA A 254 9.86 -6.03 18.83
CA ALA A 254 9.35 -6.62 20.07
C ALA A 254 9.02 -5.54 21.11
N LYS A 255 9.94 -4.59 21.32
CA LYS A 255 9.76 -3.46 22.25
C LYS A 255 8.58 -2.58 21.86
N PHE A 256 8.37 -2.33 20.57
CA PHE A 256 7.24 -1.55 20.08
C PHE A 256 5.90 -2.27 20.30
N LEU A 257 5.83 -3.55 19.92
CA LEU A 257 4.64 -4.39 20.06
C LEU A 257 4.20 -4.50 21.53
N LEU A 258 5.13 -4.78 22.45
CA LEU A 258 4.83 -4.86 23.88
C LEU A 258 4.29 -3.54 24.45
N ARG A 259 4.83 -2.39 24.02
CA ARG A 259 4.30 -1.05 24.42
C ARG A 259 2.88 -0.80 23.89
N LYS A 260 2.50 -1.47 22.81
CA LYS A 260 1.15 -1.43 22.24
C LYS A 260 0.23 -2.51 22.81
N ASN A 261 0.65 -3.17 23.90
CA ASN A 261 -0.09 -4.24 24.56
C ASN A 261 -0.35 -5.46 23.66
N TRP A 262 0.54 -5.72 22.69
CA TRP A 262 0.52 -6.97 21.97
C TRP A 262 1.09 -8.09 22.83
N VAL A 263 0.53 -9.29 22.66
CA VAL A 263 1.11 -10.50 23.21
C VAL A 263 2.11 -11.04 22.19
N VAL A 264 3.37 -11.17 22.60
CA VAL A 264 4.45 -11.74 21.77
C VAL A 264 4.88 -13.06 22.41
N HIS A 265 4.56 -14.17 21.77
CA HIS A 265 5.00 -15.50 22.21
C HIS A 265 6.47 -15.77 21.83
N PRO A 266 7.14 -16.76 22.46
CA PRO A 266 8.47 -17.18 22.03
C PRO A 266 8.51 -17.60 20.56
N ASN A 267 9.59 -17.25 19.84
CA ASN A 267 9.76 -17.50 18.41
C ASN A 267 8.65 -16.89 17.52
N SER A 268 7.94 -15.88 18.05
CA SER A 268 6.90 -15.15 17.32
C SER A 268 7.35 -14.72 15.95
N LYS A 269 6.48 -14.80 14.95
CA LYS A 269 6.76 -14.20 13.65
C LYS A 269 6.08 -12.85 13.47
N LEU A 270 6.67 -11.98 12.66
CA LEU A 270 6.13 -10.68 12.21
C LEU A 270 4.97 -10.90 11.22
N PHE A 271 3.95 -11.60 11.68
CA PHE A 271 2.75 -11.95 10.95
C PHE A 271 1.52 -11.50 11.72
N VAL A 272 0.56 -10.92 11.01
CA VAL A 272 -0.77 -10.63 11.54
C VAL A 272 -1.83 -11.03 10.52
N GLN A 273 -2.99 -11.45 11.02
CA GLN A 273 -4.21 -11.47 10.25
C GLN A 273 -4.98 -10.17 10.52
N ALA A 274 -5.51 -9.55 9.48
CA ALA A 274 -6.27 -8.30 9.59
C ALA A 274 -7.59 -8.39 8.84
N ASN A 275 -8.68 -8.10 9.54
CA ASN A 275 -10.03 -7.92 9.00
C ASN A 275 -10.58 -6.50 9.27
N HIS A 276 -9.79 -5.65 9.94
CA HIS A 276 -10.13 -4.28 10.28
C HIS A 276 -8.94 -3.33 10.05
N SER A 277 -9.22 -2.14 9.51
CA SER A 277 -8.21 -1.12 9.17
C SER A 277 -7.37 -0.67 10.37
N VAL A 278 -7.92 -0.71 11.58
CA VAL A 278 -7.22 -0.37 12.83
C VAL A 278 -6.03 -1.30 13.07
N ILE A 279 -6.21 -2.61 12.85
CA ILE A 279 -5.13 -3.59 13.04
C ILE A 279 -4.06 -3.40 11.97
N LEU A 280 -4.48 -3.16 10.72
CA LEU A 280 -3.56 -2.86 9.63
C LEU A 280 -2.73 -1.59 9.90
N GLU A 281 -3.36 -0.49 10.32
CA GLU A 281 -2.65 0.74 10.68
C GLU A 281 -1.63 0.50 11.80
N GLU A 282 -2.03 -0.21 12.85
CA GLU A 282 -1.17 -0.53 13.97
C GLU A 282 0.03 -1.37 13.52
N PHE A 283 -0.18 -2.34 12.63
CA PHE A 283 0.86 -3.23 12.13
C PHE A 283 1.80 -2.55 11.11
N ILE A 284 1.30 -1.60 10.30
CA ILE A 284 2.16 -0.74 9.47
C ILE A 284 3.12 0.06 10.36
N ARG A 285 2.67 0.53 11.53
CA ARG A 285 3.55 1.23 12.48
C ARG A 285 4.64 0.32 13.06
N VAL A 286 4.43 -1.00 13.11
CA VAL A 286 5.48 -1.96 13.48
C VAL A 286 6.63 -1.90 12.48
N ALA A 287 6.33 -1.86 11.17
CA ALA A 287 7.35 -1.71 10.13
C ALA A 287 8.14 -0.40 10.27
N LEU A 288 7.51 0.66 10.77
CA LEU A 288 8.15 1.96 10.99
C LEU A 288 8.86 2.07 12.35
N SER A 289 8.66 1.11 13.25
CA SER A 289 9.15 1.18 14.64
C SER A 289 10.66 1.30 14.80
N PRO A 290 11.54 0.72 13.94
CA PRO A 290 12.98 0.94 14.05
C PRO A 290 13.36 2.42 13.90
N PHE A 291 12.55 3.20 13.17
CA PHE A 291 12.78 4.62 12.92
C PHE A 291 12.14 5.51 14.00
N GLU A 292 11.15 5.02 14.74
CA GLU A 292 10.53 5.77 15.85
C GLU A 292 11.41 5.82 17.11
N TRP A 293 12.33 4.86 17.27
CA TRP A 293 13.07 4.64 18.52
C TRP A 293 14.30 5.53 18.72
N VAL A 294 14.72 6.30 17.70
CA VAL A 294 15.94 7.13 17.74
C VAL A 294 15.79 8.44 18.55
N ARG A 295 14.66 8.66 19.24
CA ARG A 295 14.52 9.80 20.16
C ARG A 295 14.83 9.39 21.60
N PRO A 296 15.94 9.87 22.20
CA PRO A 296 16.09 9.78 23.65
C PRO A 296 14.96 10.60 24.28
N LEU A 297 14.27 10.00 25.26
CA LEU A 297 13.36 10.72 26.14
C LEU A 297 14.17 11.83 26.79
N VAL A 298 13.90 13.08 26.42
CA VAL A 298 14.40 14.24 27.15
C VAL A 298 13.81 14.14 28.55
N ASP A 299 14.67 13.81 29.49
CA ASP A 299 14.36 13.68 30.90
C ASP A 299 13.80 15.02 31.41
N LYS A 300 12.49 15.06 31.69
CA LYS A 300 11.80 16.24 32.22
C LYS A 300 12.07 16.44 33.72
N SER A 301 13.12 15.85 34.28
CA SER A 301 13.44 15.91 35.71
C SER A 301 14.37 17.07 36.12
N CYS A 302 14.88 17.89 35.18
CA CYS A 302 15.83 18.97 35.51
C CYS A 302 15.31 20.38 35.20
N CYS A 303 14.10 20.73 35.64
CA CYS A 303 13.66 22.14 35.76
C CYS A 303 12.70 22.28 36.95
N ASN A 304 13.22 22.17 38.17
CA ASN A 304 12.62 22.79 39.35
C ASN A 304 13.70 23.00 40.41
N GLN A 305 14.55 24.00 40.16
CA GLN A 305 15.32 24.65 41.22
C GLN A 305 15.08 26.17 41.12
N GLY A 306 14.55 26.74 42.21
CA GLY A 306 14.78 28.13 42.61
C GLY A 306 13.63 29.12 42.46
N SER A 307 12.94 29.40 43.58
CA SER A 307 12.79 30.75 44.18
C SER A 307 11.68 30.70 45.25
N THR A 308 12.01 30.64 46.53
CA THR A 308 12.15 31.78 47.46
C THR A 308 10.95 32.72 47.50
N GLY A 309 10.20 32.69 48.61
CA GLY A 309 9.17 33.69 48.91
C GLY A 309 8.41 33.38 50.19
N ASN A 310 9.07 33.51 51.35
CA ASN A 310 8.38 33.75 52.62
C ASN A 310 7.86 35.20 52.59
N PRO A 311 6.58 35.44 52.92
CA PRO A 311 6.34 36.25 54.12
C PRO A 311 5.11 35.76 54.90
N TYR A 312 5.34 35.41 56.18
CA TYR A 312 4.66 35.89 57.40
C TYR A 312 4.79 34.84 58.50
#